data_AF-E2GAA1-F1
#
_entry.id   AF-E2GAA1-F1
#
_cell.length_a   1.000
_cell.length_b   1.000
_cell.length_c   1.000
_cell.angle_alpha   90.00
_cell.angle_beta   90.00
_cell.angle_gamma   90.00
#
_symmetry.space_group_name_H-M   'P 1'
#
loop_
_entity.id
_entity.type
_entity.pdbx_description
1 polymer ?
#
loop_
_entity_poly.entity_id
_entity_poly.type
_entity_poly.pdbx_seq_one_letter_code
_entity_poly.pdbx_strand_id
1 'polypeptide(L)'
;ENSRYSGQRDLENPLAAVMMGLIYVNPEGVDGNPDPLKTAQDMRVTFARMAMNDEETVALTAGGHTVGKAHGNGKASNLGPDPEAADLHEQGLGWNNHTSRGVGRNTVTSG
;
A
#
# COMPACT_ATOMS: atom_id res chain seq x y z
N GLU A 1 -10.89 -15.01 13.81
CA GLU A 1 -10.49 -14.06 14.86
C GLU A 1 -9.24 -13.33 14.38
N ASN A 2 -9.11 -12.02 14.63
CA ASN A 2 -8.12 -11.10 14.01
C ASN A 2 -8.42 -10.67 12.56
N SER A 3 -9.69 -10.70 12.14
CA SER A 3 -10.13 -10.05 10.91
C SER A 3 -10.68 -8.66 11.25
N ARG A 4 -10.25 -7.65 10.49
CA ARG A 4 -10.88 -6.31 10.51
C ARG A 4 -12.17 -6.24 9.71
N TYR A 5 -12.57 -7.36 9.11
CA TYR A 5 -13.81 -7.51 8.36
C TYR A 5 -14.75 -8.45 9.09
N SER A 6 -16.03 -8.12 9.03
CA SER A 6 -17.14 -8.97 9.49
C SER A 6 -18.23 -9.05 8.41
N GLY A 7 -19.24 -9.91 8.62
CA GLY A 7 -20.36 -10.03 7.68
C GLY A 7 -19.91 -10.41 6.26
N GLN A 8 -20.39 -9.65 5.27
CA GLN A 8 -20.07 -9.90 3.86
C GLN A 8 -18.76 -9.24 3.42
N ARG A 9 -18.48 -8.03 3.90
CA ARG A 9 -17.18 -7.33 3.82
C ARG A 9 -17.23 -6.01 4.61
N ASP A 10 -17.80 -6.05 5.79
CA ASP A 10 -18.00 -4.87 6.63
C ASP A 10 -16.71 -4.55 7.37
N LEU A 11 -16.00 -3.52 6.90
CA LEU A 11 -14.77 -3.05 7.53
C LEU A 11 -15.06 -2.49 8.93
N GLU A 12 -14.28 -2.89 9.91
CA GLU A 12 -14.45 -2.48 11.31
C GLU A 12 -14.22 -0.97 11.48
N ASN A 13 -15.06 -0.30 12.28
CA ASN A 13 -14.81 1.09 12.68
C ASN A 13 -13.79 1.13 13.83
N PRO A 14 -12.85 2.09 13.85
CA PRO A 14 -12.77 3.30 13.01
C PRO A 14 -11.83 3.15 11.79
N LEU A 15 -11.53 1.93 11.34
CA LEU A 15 -10.51 1.70 10.31
C LEU A 15 -10.99 2.17 8.94
N ALA A 16 -10.05 2.64 8.12
CA ALA A 16 -10.30 3.10 6.76
C ALA A 16 -9.35 2.46 5.72
N ALA A 17 -8.64 1.38 6.11
CA ALA A 17 -7.74 0.63 5.23
C ALA A 17 -7.99 -0.87 5.32
N VAL A 18 -7.85 -1.57 4.18
CA VAL A 18 -8.17 -3.00 4.05
C VAL A 18 -7.19 -3.94 4.75
N MET A 19 -5.96 -3.49 5.02
CA MET A 19 -4.93 -4.26 5.74
C MET A 19 -4.04 -3.34 6.61
N MET A 20 -3.36 -3.93 7.59
CA MET A 20 -2.47 -3.16 8.48
C MET A 20 -1.28 -2.67 7.66
N GLY A 21 -0.89 -1.41 7.86
CA GLY A 21 0.22 -0.79 7.13
C GLY A 21 -0.12 -0.28 5.72
N LEU A 22 -1.33 -0.53 5.21
CA LEU A 22 -1.79 0.09 3.96
C LEU A 22 -2.49 1.43 4.20
N ILE A 23 -2.44 2.31 3.19
CA ILE A 23 -3.14 3.60 3.23
C ILE A 23 -4.65 3.42 2.98
N TYR A 24 -5.04 2.72 1.90
CA TYR A 24 -6.44 2.47 1.53
C TYR A 24 -6.66 0.99 1.20
N VAL A 25 -6.27 0.58 0.00
CA VAL A 25 -6.49 -0.74 -0.59
C VAL A 25 -5.17 -1.42 -0.93
N ASN A 26 -5.22 -2.73 -1.19
CA ASN A 26 -4.09 -3.46 -1.76
C ASN A 26 -3.96 -3.15 -3.25
N PRO A 27 -2.79 -2.68 -3.75
CA PRO A 27 -2.59 -2.42 -5.18
C PRO A 27 -2.73 -3.66 -6.07
N GLU A 28 -2.56 -4.87 -5.52
CA GLU A 28 -2.71 -6.14 -6.26
C GLU A 28 -4.16 -6.66 -6.27
N GLY A 29 -5.06 -6.01 -5.52
CA GLY A 29 -6.46 -6.38 -5.38
C GLY A 29 -6.81 -7.08 -4.07
N VAL A 30 -8.08 -7.44 -3.93
CA VAL A 30 -8.65 -7.97 -2.68
C VAL A 30 -7.85 -9.17 -2.17
N ASP A 31 -7.19 -9.00 -1.04
CA ASP A 31 -6.35 -10.03 -0.39
C ASP A 31 -5.27 -10.60 -1.35
N GLY A 32 -4.79 -9.80 -2.31
CA GLY A 32 -3.80 -10.16 -3.32
C GLY A 32 -4.39 -10.79 -4.60
N ASN A 33 -5.72 -10.88 -4.71
CA ASN A 33 -6.40 -11.40 -5.90
C ASN A 33 -6.79 -10.24 -6.85
N PRO A 34 -6.26 -10.21 -8.09
CA PRO A 34 -6.47 -9.11 -9.03
C PRO A 34 -7.85 -9.16 -9.70
N ASP A 35 -8.90 -8.85 -8.94
CA ASP A 35 -10.28 -8.65 -9.41
C ASP A 35 -10.63 -7.15 -9.35
N PRO A 36 -10.55 -6.42 -10.48
CA PRO A 36 -10.75 -4.97 -10.48
C PRO A 36 -12.12 -4.53 -9.97
N LEU A 37 -13.18 -5.31 -10.19
CA LEU A 37 -14.53 -4.95 -9.76
C LEU A 37 -14.66 -5.05 -8.24
N LYS A 38 -14.07 -6.08 -7.63
CA LYS A 38 -14.02 -6.19 -6.16
C LYS A 38 -13.10 -5.15 -5.55
N THR A 39 -11.95 -4.89 -6.16
CA THR A 39 -11.03 -3.82 -5.70
C THR A 39 -11.70 -2.44 -5.75
N ALA A 40 -12.53 -2.16 -6.77
CA ALA A 40 -13.29 -0.92 -6.85
C ALA A 40 -14.31 -0.76 -5.70
N GLN A 41 -14.85 -1.86 -5.16
CA GLN A 41 -15.71 -1.80 -3.97
C GLN A 41 -14.91 -1.39 -2.73
N ASP A 42 -13.74 -2.00 -2.52
CA ASP A 42 -12.83 -1.62 -1.43
C ASP A 42 -12.35 -0.17 -1.56
N MET A 43 -12.05 0.29 -2.78
CA MET A 43 -11.69 1.69 -3.04
C MET A 43 -12.81 2.62 -2.60
N ARG A 44 -14.05 2.37 -3.03
CA ARG A 44 -15.19 3.22 -2.65
C ARG A 44 -15.37 3.28 -1.12
N VAL A 45 -15.30 2.14 -0.43
CA VAL A 45 -15.49 2.10 1.04
C VAL A 45 -14.38 2.84 1.76
N THR A 46 -13.12 2.60 1.39
CA THR A 46 -11.96 3.19 2.09
C THR A 46 -11.85 4.69 1.83
N PHE A 47 -12.06 5.15 0.59
CA PHE A 47 -12.09 6.57 0.26
C PHE A 47 -13.27 7.30 0.92
N ALA A 48 -14.47 6.70 0.96
CA ALA A 48 -15.62 7.28 1.66
C ALA A 48 -15.36 7.46 3.16
N ARG A 49 -14.67 6.52 3.81
CA ARG A 49 -14.23 6.65 5.22
C ARG A 49 -13.17 7.72 5.43
N MET A 50 -12.50 8.15 4.36
CA MET A 50 -11.59 9.29 4.36
C MET A 50 -12.21 10.52 3.68
N ALA A 51 -13.55 10.61 3.70
CA ALA A 51 -14.33 11.77 3.27
C ALA A 51 -14.23 12.12 1.78
N MET A 52 -13.93 11.15 0.92
CA MET A 52 -13.92 11.32 -0.53
C MET A 52 -15.09 10.59 -1.18
N ASN A 53 -15.83 11.26 -2.04
CA ASN A 53 -16.89 10.67 -2.86
C ASN A 53 -16.33 9.98 -4.13
N ASP A 54 -17.20 9.42 -4.97
CA ASP A 54 -16.78 8.68 -6.17
C ASP A 54 -16.02 9.55 -7.19
N GLU A 55 -16.44 10.81 -7.40
CA GLU A 55 -15.76 11.72 -8.34
C GLU A 55 -14.36 12.08 -7.84
N GLU A 56 -14.25 12.43 -6.55
CA GLU A 56 -12.98 12.77 -5.90
C GLU A 56 -12.02 11.56 -5.90
N THR A 57 -12.54 10.36 -5.63
CA THR A 57 -11.77 9.11 -5.65
C THR A 57 -11.14 8.86 -7.02
N VAL A 58 -11.93 9.02 -8.08
CA VAL A 58 -11.45 8.86 -9.46
C VAL A 58 -10.42 9.94 -9.79
N ALA A 59 -10.71 11.21 -9.48
CA ALA A 59 -9.83 12.33 -9.76
C ALA A 59 -8.47 12.20 -9.04
N LEU A 60 -8.47 11.83 -7.76
CA LEU A 60 -7.25 11.62 -6.97
C LEU A 60 -6.43 10.45 -7.51
N THR A 61 -7.07 9.31 -7.79
CA THR A 61 -6.36 8.11 -8.25
C THR A 61 -5.76 8.32 -9.65
N ALA A 62 -6.57 8.80 -10.60
CA ALA A 62 -6.10 9.03 -11.98
C ALA A 62 -5.11 10.19 -12.05
N GLY A 63 -5.38 11.29 -11.34
CA GLY A 63 -4.50 12.45 -11.26
C GLY A 63 -3.14 12.10 -10.65
N GLY A 64 -3.13 11.34 -9.54
CA GLY A 64 -1.90 10.86 -8.92
C GLY A 64 -1.09 9.93 -9.83
N HIS A 65 -1.75 8.96 -10.48
CA HIS A 65 -1.08 8.02 -11.39
C HIS A 65 -0.69 8.62 -12.76
N THR A 66 -1.00 9.89 -13.03
CA THR A 66 -0.48 10.60 -14.21
C THR A 66 1.02 10.91 -14.06
N VAL A 67 1.55 10.90 -12.83
CA VAL A 67 2.95 11.26 -12.54
C VAL A 67 3.73 10.11 -11.91
N GLY A 68 5.00 9.98 -12.30
CA GLY A 68 5.94 9.06 -11.66
C GLY A 68 5.76 7.59 -12.06
N LYS A 69 6.10 6.68 -11.13
CA LYS A 69 6.09 5.22 -11.32
C LYS A 69 6.22 4.47 -9.98
N ALA A 70 5.77 3.20 -9.96
CA ALA A 70 6.10 2.25 -8.90
C ALA A 70 7.55 1.71 -9.02
N HIS A 71 8.06 1.06 -7.97
CA HIS A 71 9.43 0.54 -7.91
C HIS A 71 9.47 -0.92 -7.41
N GLY A 72 10.00 -1.79 -8.27
CA GLY A 72 9.99 -3.25 -8.09
C GLY A 72 11.10 -4.01 -8.77
N ASN A 73 12.24 -3.36 -9.01
CA ASN A 73 13.32 -3.98 -9.77
C ASN A 73 14.29 -4.75 -8.85
N GLY A 74 13.80 -5.80 -8.19
CA GLY A 74 14.58 -6.61 -7.26
C GLY A 74 13.73 -7.59 -6.45
N LYS A 75 14.30 -8.12 -5.36
CA LYS A 75 13.57 -8.97 -4.42
C LYS A 75 13.23 -8.16 -3.18
N ALA A 76 11.96 -8.13 -2.80
CA ALA A 76 11.52 -7.49 -1.55
C ALA A 76 12.24 -8.07 -0.31
N SER A 77 12.63 -9.36 -0.36
CA SER A 77 13.41 -10.02 0.69
C SER A 77 14.81 -9.44 0.93
N ASN A 78 15.31 -8.59 0.04
CA ASN A 78 16.61 -7.93 0.19
C ASN A 78 16.50 -6.58 0.93
N LEU A 79 15.28 -6.08 1.15
CA LEU A 79 15.06 -4.86 1.93
C LEU A 79 15.28 -5.16 3.41
N GLY A 80 16.06 -4.31 4.07
CA GLY A 80 16.24 -4.34 5.52
C GLY A 80 14.98 -3.88 6.28
N PRO A 81 15.08 -3.75 7.61
CA PRO A 81 13.98 -3.31 8.47
C PRO A 81 13.42 -1.93 8.09
N ASP A 82 12.21 -1.64 8.54
CA ASP A 82 11.63 -0.29 8.44
C ASP A 82 12.40 0.71 9.34
N PRO A 83 12.21 2.04 9.18
CA PRO A 83 13.03 3.03 9.86
C PRO A 83 13.10 2.90 11.39
N GLU A 84 12.02 2.48 12.04
CA GLU A 84 11.98 2.33 13.50
C GLU A 84 12.72 1.09 14.00
N ALA A 85 12.90 0.07 13.16
CA ALA A 85 13.64 -1.16 13.49
C ALA A 85 15.04 -1.22 12.84
N ALA A 86 15.42 -0.20 12.06
CA ALA A 86 16.72 -0.12 11.42
C ALA A 86 17.84 0.19 12.43
N ASP A 87 19.07 -0.23 12.10
CA ASP A 87 20.23 0.03 12.95
C ASP A 87 20.54 1.54 13.05
N LEU A 88 21.12 1.96 14.18
CA LEU A 88 21.46 3.37 14.43
C LEU A 88 22.30 4.03 13.32
N HIS A 89 23.16 3.26 12.66
CA HIS A 89 24.03 3.77 11.59
C HIS A 89 23.29 4.05 10.28
N GLU A 90 22.04 3.61 10.14
CA GLU A 90 21.13 4.00 9.05
C GLU A 90 20.56 5.41 9.26
N GLN A 91 20.81 6.03 10.42
CA GLN A 91 20.54 7.43 10.72
C GLN A 91 19.07 7.84 10.49
N GLY A 92 18.14 6.98 10.93
CA GLY A 92 16.70 7.21 10.82
C GLY A 92 16.11 6.89 9.44
N LEU A 93 16.90 6.29 8.54
CA LEU A 93 16.41 5.68 7.32
C LEU A 93 16.09 4.19 7.55
N GLY A 94 15.38 3.58 6.60
CA GLY A 94 15.02 2.17 6.62
C GLY A 94 14.79 1.63 5.21
N TRP A 95 14.40 0.35 5.11
CA TRP A 95 14.25 -0.41 3.88
C TRP A 95 15.51 -0.41 2.99
N ASN A 96 16.69 -0.25 3.59
CA ASN A 96 17.93 -0.25 2.83
C ASN A 96 18.27 -1.65 2.32
N ASN A 97 18.72 -1.73 1.07
CA ASN A 97 19.22 -2.98 0.49
C ASN A 97 20.74 -3.05 0.67
N HIS A 98 21.19 -3.98 1.50
CA HIS A 98 22.61 -4.22 1.79
C HIS A 98 23.25 -5.34 0.94
N THR A 99 22.46 -5.99 0.09
CA THR A 99 22.94 -7.10 -0.77
C THR A 99 23.40 -6.61 -2.14
N SER A 100 22.73 -5.60 -2.68
CA SER A 100 23.03 -5.00 -3.99
C SER A 100 22.70 -3.50 -3.96
N ARG A 101 23.08 -2.75 -5.01
CA ARG A 101 22.71 -1.33 -5.10
C ARG A 101 21.17 -1.21 -5.05
N GLY A 102 20.63 -0.53 -4.04
CA GLY A 102 19.18 -0.40 -3.78
C GLY A 102 18.50 0.89 -4.24
N VAL A 103 19.17 1.73 -5.03
CA VAL A 103 18.68 3.08 -5.41
C VAL A 103 18.61 3.28 -6.92
N GLY A 104 17.76 4.20 -7.36
CA GLY A 104 17.58 4.58 -8.76
C GLY A 104 16.99 3.43 -9.59
N ARG A 105 17.73 2.93 -10.57
CA ARG A 105 17.28 1.84 -11.45
C ARG A 105 16.95 0.56 -10.69
N ASN A 106 17.54 0.35 -9.51
CA ASN A 106 17.43 -0.89 -8.74
C ASN A 106 16.52 -0.75 -7.49
N THR A 107 15.77 0.35 -7.40
CA THR A 107 14.87 0.57 -6.25
C THR A 107 13.76 -0.48 -6.21
N VAL A 108 13.46 -0.96 -5.00
CA VAL A 108 12.29 -1.76 -4.66
C VAL A 108 11.54 -1.01 -3.55
N THR A 109 10.22 -0.89 -3.68
CA THR A 109 9.36 -0.25 -2.67
C THR A 109 8.07 -1.03 -2.51
N SER A 110 7.22 -1.06 -3.54
CA SER A 110 5.91 -1.75 -3.48
C SER A 110 5.97 -3.23 -3.83
N GLY A 111 7.15 -3.74 -4.20
CA GLY A 111 7.34 -5.05 -4.84
C GLY A 111 7.97 -4.88 -6.20
#